data_AF-Q5FQ51-F1
#
_entry.id   AF-Q5FQ51-F1
#
_cell.length_a   1.000
_cell.length_b   1.000
_cell.length_c   1.000
_cell.angle_alpha   90.00
_cell.angle_beta   90.00
_cell.angle_gamma   90.00
#
_symmetry.space_group_name_H-M   'P 1'
#
loop_
_entity.id
_entity.type
_entity.pdbx_description
1 polymer ?
#
loop_
_entity_poly.entity_id
_entity_poly.type
_entity_poly.pdbx_seq_one_letter_code
_entity_poly.pdbx_strand_id
1 'polypeptide(L)'
;MAVPHPAGICVALTKVVEKPRRLSRGAMETLAIIAYHQPCTRAEIEAIRGVSLGQAVLDALLEDSLIAPKGRKEVPGRPVLWGTTASFLESFGLPDLRGLPRREDFLLDRAPTEAEDDASAVGGTEQTG
;
A
#
# COMPACT_ATOMS: atom_id res chain seq x y z
N MET A 1 1.20 43.14 -28.31
CA MET A 1 1.03 41.77 -27.80
C MET A 1 2.13 41.52 -26.79
N ALA A 2 1.80 41.49 -25.49
CA ALA A 2 2.78 41.26 -24.43
C ALA A 2 3.12 39.76 -24.38
N VAL A 3 4.39 39.42 -24.61
CA VAL A 3 4.88 38.05 -24.48
C VAL A 3 5.03 37.77 -22.98
N PRO A 4 4.36 36.75 -22.41
CA PRO A 4 4.45 36.46 -20.98
C PRO A 4 5.89 36.07 -20.59
N HIS A 5 6.32 36.55 -19.43
CA HIS A 5 7.66 36.33 -18.88
C HIS A 5 7.87 34.84 -18.53
N PRO A 6 9.00 34.20 -18.90
CA PRO A 6 9.22 32.75 -18.75
C PRO A 6 9.19 32.25 -17.30
N ALA A 7 9.35 33.14 -16.31
CA ALA A 7 9.27 32.81 -14.90
C ALA A 7 7.87 32.37 -14.43
N GLY A 8 6.80 32.83 -15.08
CA GLY A 8 5.43 32.47 -14.71
C GLY A 8 5.04 31.04 -15.07
N ILE A 9 5.69 30.44 -16.07
CA ILE A 9 5.39 29.10 -16.56
C ILE A 9 5.96 28.02 -15.61
N CYS A 10 7.10 28.32 -14.97
CA CYS A 10 7.77 27.37 -14.07
C CYS A 10 6.91 27.03 -12.84
N VAL A 11 6.24 28.04 -12.24
CA VAL A 11 5.30 27.84 -11.12
C VAL A 11 4.08 26.99 -11.53
N ALA A 12 3.62 27.10 -12.77
CA ALA A 12 2.48 26.33 -13.27
C ALA A 12 2.79 24.85 -13.54
N LEU A 13 4.07 24.51 -13.76
CA LEU A 13 4.51 23.14 -14.05
C LEU A 13 5.03 22.39 -12.81
N THR A 14 5.17 23.04 -11.65
CA THR A 14 5.40 22.37 -10.36
C THR A 14 4.10 21.77 -9.82
N LYS A 15 3.33 21.07 -10.66
CA LYS A 15 2.40 20.09 -10.14
C LYS A 15 3.27 18.92 -9.71
N VAL A 16 3.68 18.93 -8.45
CA VAL A 16 4.38 17.79 -7.82
C VAL A 16 3.45 16.60 -7.99
N VAL A 17 3.69 15.81 -9.01
CA VAL A 17 3.05 14.51 -9.17
C VAL A 17 3.71 13.64 -8.11
N GLU A 18 3.09 13.62 -6.94
CA GLU A 18 3.48 12.70 -5.87
C GLU A 18 3.40 11.30 -6.46
N LYS A 19 4.55 10.68 -6.73
CA LYS A 19 4.60 9.28 -7.14
C LYS A 19 3.99 8.49 -6.00
N PRO A 20 2.94 7.67 -6.23
CA PRO A 20 2.42 6.81 -5.19
C PRO A 20 3.57 5.92 -4.71
N ARG A 21 3.90 6.01 -3.43
CA ARG A 21 4.93 5.15 -2.84
C ARG A 21 4.47 3.71 -3.04
N ARG A 22 5.28 2.91 -3.75
CA ARG A 22 4.96 1.49 -3.92
C ARG A 22 5.04 0.83 -2.55
N LEU A 23 3.91 0.29 -2.08
CA LEU A 23 3.87 -0.49 -0.85
C LEU A 23 4.86 -1.66 -0.97
N SER A 24 5.63 -1.90 0.10
CA SER A 24 6.46 -3.09 0.16
C SER A 24 5.59 -4.35 0.13
N ARG A 25 6.16 -5.48 -0.29
CA ARG A 25 5.44 -6.77 -0.31
C ARG A 25 4.81 -7.09 1.06
N GLY A 26 5.55 -6.87 2.15
CA GLY A 26 5.04 -7.10 3.51
C GLY A 26 3.90 -6.16 3.91
N ALA A 27 3.91 -4.91 3.43
CA ALA A 27 2.80 -3.97 3.64
C ALA A 27 1.55 -4.38 2.86
N MET A 28 1.72 -4.85 1.62
CA MET A 28 0.61 -5.35 0.81
C MET A 28 -0.03 -6.61 1.41
N GLU A 29 0.76 -7.56 1.89
CA GLU A 29 0.26 -8.75 2.60
C GLU A 29 -0.53 -8.36 3.87
N THR A 30 0.01 -7.40 4.64
CA THR A 30 -0.64 -6.89 5.85
C THR A 30 -1.97 -6.21 5.52
N LEU A 31 -1.99 -5.36 4.50
CA LEU A 31 -3.19 -4.67 4.03
C LEU A 31 -4.26 -5.67 3.59
N ALA A 32 -3.87 -6.71 2.83
CA ALA A 32 -4.79 -7.76 2.41
C ALA A 32 -5.43 -8.45 3.62
N ILE A 33 -4.63 -8.84 4.61
CA ILE A 33 -5.16 -9.49 5.83
C ILE A 33 -6.15 -8.58 6.55
N ILE A 34 -5.83 -7.29 6.71
CA ILE A 34 -6.74 -6.32 7.32
C ILE A 34 -8.04 -6.21 6.50
N ALA A 35 -7.95 -6.14 5.18
CA ALA A 35 -9.12 -6.02 4.31
C ALA A 35 -10.09 -7.21 4.46
N TYR A 36 -9.56 -8.44 4.53
CA TYR A 36 -10.38 -9.67 4.67
C TYR A 36 -10.83 -9.99 6.10
N HIS A 37 -10.08 -9.55 7.13
CA HIS A 37 -10.32 -9.94 8.53
C HIS A 37 -10.71 -8.77 9.45
N GLN A 38 -10.94 -7.56 8.93
CA GLN A 38 -11.38 -6.44 9.75
C GLN A 38 -12.73 -6.72 10.45
N PRO A 39 -12.94 -6.21 11.67
CA PRO A 39 -11.96 -5.51 12.51
C PRO A 39 -10.98 -6.48 13.19
N CYS A 40 -9.67 -6.25 13.03
CA CYS A 40 -8.61 -7.13 13.56
C CYS A 40 -7.52 -6.37 14.33
N THR A 41 -6.92 -7.02 15.33
CA THR A 41 -5.80 -6.50 16.12
C THR A 41 -4.45 -6.80 15.47
N ARG A 42 -3.41 -6.06 15.86
CA ARG A 42 -2.03 -6.35 15.45
C ARG A 42 -1.62 -7.81 15.69
N ALA A 43 -1.95 -8.34 16.87
CA ALA A 43 -1.62 -9.72 17.23
C ALA A 43 -2.32 -10.75 16.33
N GLU A 44 -3.58 -10.51 15.94
CA GLU A 44 -4.30 -11.37 15.01
C GLU A 44 -3.68 -11.34 13.61
N ILE A 45 -3.24 -10.16 13.16
CA ILE A 45 -2.53 -10.01 11.88
C ILE A 45 -1.21 -10.81 11.90
N GLU A 46 -0.44 -10.69 12.97
CA GLU A 46 0.83 -11.43 13.16
C GLU A 46 0.60 -12.95 13.20
N ALA A 47 -0.47 -13.40 13.88
CA ALA A 47 -0.85 -14.80 13.93
C ALA A 47 -1.21 -15.36 12.54
N ILE A 48 -1.88 -14.58 11.69
CA ILE A 48 -2.24 -14.99 10.33
C ILE A 48 -1.01 -14.98 9.40
N ARG A 49 -0.13 -13.97 9.53
CA ARG A 49 1.11 -13.89 8.73
C ARG A 49 2.16 -14.92 9.13
N GLY A 50 2.11 -15.43 10.36
CA GLY A 50 3.12 -16.32 10.93
C GLY A 50 4.48 -15.65 11.19
N VAL A 51 4.57 -14.32 11.02
CA VAL A 51 5.79 -13.52 11.24
C VAL A 51 5.43 -12.21 11.94
N SER A 52 6.36 -11.69 12.73
CA SER A 52 6.18 -10.42 13.44
C SER A 52 5.96 -9.26 12.47
N LEU A 53 5.08 -8.34 12.85
CA LEU A 53 4.74 -7.15 12.08
C LEU A 53 5.54 -5.97 12.62
N GLY A 54 6.35 -5.35 11.76
CA GLY A 54 7.06 -4.12 12.11
C GLY A 54 6.10 -2.93 12.22
N GLN A 55 6.32 -2.06 13.21
CA GLN A 55 5.50 -0.85 13.41
C GLN A 55 5.47 0.04 12.16
N ALA A 56 6.60 0.15 11.46
CA ALA A 56 6.74 0.92 10.22
C ALA A 56 5.74 0.52 9.12
N VAL A 57 5.30 -0.75 9.10
CA VAL A 57 4.31 -1.21 8.12
C VAL A 57 2.93 -0.62 8.41
N LEU A 58 2.52 -0.63 9.69
CA LEU A 58 1.24 -0.03 10.09
C LEU A 58 1.26 1.49 9.90
N ASP A 59 2.37 2.14 10.24
CA ASP A 59 2.56 3.58 10.01
C ASP A 59 2.47 3.94 8.53
N ALA A 60 3.13 3.20 7.64
CA ALA A 60 3.03 3.43 6.20
C ALA A 60 1.59 3.30 5.68
N LEU A 61 0.86 2.27 6.12
CA LEU A 61 -0.54 2.08 5.72
C LEU A 61 -1.48 3.17 6.28
N LEU A 62 -1.13 3.77 7.43
CA LEU A 62 -1.84 4.91 8.00
C LEU A 62 -1.52 6.21 7.26
N GLU A 63 -0.26 6.43 6.89
CA GLU A 63 0.19 7.60 6.11
C GLU A 63 -0.50 7.65 4.74
N ASP A 64 -0.58 6.51 4.05
CA ASP A 64 -1.35 6.37 2.80
C ASP A 64 -2.90 6.36 3.02
N SER A 65 -3.36 6.55 4.26
CA SER A 65 -4.78 6.55 4.63
C SER A 65 -5.54 5.28 4.22
N LEU A 66 -4.86 4.15 4.04
CA LEU A 66 -5.47 2.88 3.61
C LEU A 66 -6.15 2.14 4.76
N ILE A 67 -5.64 2.33 5.99
CA ILE A 67 -6.19 1.74 7.21
C ILE A 67 -6.50 2.82 8.24
N ALA A 68 -7.41 2.51 9.17
CA ALA A 68 -7.75 3.36 10.29
C ALA A 68 -8.10 2.53 11.54
N PRO A 69 -7.92 3.10 12.75
CA PRO A 69 -8.40 2.47 13.97
C PRO A 69 -9.93 2.47 14.01
N LYS A 70 -10.54 1.29 14.17
CA LYS A 70 -12.00 1.08 14.27
C LYS A 70 -12.48 0.97 15.72
N GLY A 71 -11.57 1.00 16.70
CA GLY A 71 -11.89 0.91 18.12
C GLY A 71 -10.81 0.16 18.91
N ARG A 72 -11.20 -0.36 20.08
CA ARG A 72 -10.34 -1.20 20.92
C ARG A 72 -11.10 -2.46 21.33
N LYS A 73 -10.41 -3.59 21.36
CA LYS A 73 -10.99 -4.87 21.77
C LYS A 73 -11.12 -4.93 23.30
N GLU A 74 -12.23 -5.44 23.82
CA GLU A 74 -12.50 -5.57 25.27
C GLU A 74 -11.80 -6.78 25.90
N VAL A 75 -10.49 -6.88 25.71
CA VAL A 75 -9.63 -7.94 26.27
C VAL A 75 -8.49 -7.31 27.08
N PRO A 76 -7.79 -8.08 27.94
CA PRO A 76 -6.63 -7.57 28.66
C PRO A 76 -5.62 -6.92 27.70
N GLY A 77 -5.17 -5.71 28.04
CA GLY A 77 -4.30 -4.90 27.17
C GLY A 77 -5.03 -3.98 26.18
N ARG A 78 -6.34 -4.11 26.01
CA ARG A 78 -7.20 -3.26 25.15
C ARG A 78 -6.56 -2.90 23.80
N PRO A 79 -6.14 -3.91 23.00
CA PRO A 79 -5.45 -3.66 21.74
C PRO A 79 -6.34 -2.92 20.74
N VAL A 80 -5.72 -2.10 19.90
CA VAL A 80 -6.38 -1.34 18.83
C VAL A 80 -6.87 -2.30 17.75
N LEU A 81 -8.11 -2.08 17.31
CA LEU A 81 -8.70 -2.75 16.16
C LEU A 81 -8.46 -1.92 14.91
N TRP A 82 -7.95 -2.55 13.87
CA TRP A 82 -7.68 -1.95 12.57
C TRP A 82 -8.75 -2.37 11.56
N GLY A 83 -9.03 -1.48 10.62
CA GLY A 83 -9.84 -1.77 9.44
C GLY A 83 -9.48 -0.84 8.28
N THR A 84 -10.04 -1.11 7.11
CA THR A 84 -9.81 -0.29 5.93
C THR A 84 -10.68 0.96 5.92
N THR A 85 -10.26 1.95 5.13
CA THR A 85 -10.92 3.25 4.97
C THR A 85 -11.65 3.36 3.63
N ALA A 86 -12.30 4.50 3.39
CA ALA A 86 -12.84 4.85 2.07
C ALA A 86 -11.72 5.05 1.04
N SER A 87 -10.60 5.68 1.44
CA SER A 87 -9.45 5.90 0.56
C SER A 87 -8.84 4.61 0.04
N PHE A 88 -8.89 3.53 0.81
CA PHE A 88 -8.59 2.19 0.30
C PHE A 88 -9.54 1.79 -0.84
N LEU A 89 -10.86 1.89 -0.64
CA LEU A 89 -11.83 1.54 -1.67
C LEU A 89 -11.63 2.37 -2.95
N GLU A 90 -11.37 3.67 -2.82
CA GLU A 90 -11.08 4.58 -3.93
C GLU A 90 -9.78 4.21 -4.65
N SER A 91 -8.71 3.92 -3.90
CA SER A 91 -7.40 3.56 -4.47
C SER A 91 -7.44 2.24 -5.24
N PHE A 92 -8.30 1.31 -4.82
CA PHE A 92 -8.47 0.00 -5.47
C PHE A 92 -9.66 -0.04 -6.44
N GLY A 93 -10.37 1.07 -6.63
CA GLY A 93 -11.51 1.16 -7.55
C GLY A 93 -12.70 0.28 -7.14
N LEU A 94 -12.85 -0.03 -5.85
CA LEU A 94 -13.89 -0.92 -5.34
C LEU A 94 -15.08 -0.13 -4.82
N PRO A 95 -16.33 -0.51 -5.14
CA PRO A 95 -17.51 0.15 -4.57
C PRO A 95 -17.75 -0.24 -3.10
N ASP A 96 -17.30 -1.42 -2.69
CA ASP A 96 -17.53 -2.00 -1.36
C ASP A 96 -16.52 -3.13 -1.09
N LEU A 97 -16.31 -3.47 0.18
CA LEU A 97 -15.43 -4.57 0.61
C LEU A 97 -15.83 -5.93 0.04
N ARG A 98 -17.11 -6.13 -0.30
CA ARG A 98 -17.59 -7.35 -0.96
C ARG A 98 -17.04 -7.55 -2.38
N GLY A 99 -16.50 -6.49 -2.99
CA GLY A 99 -15.85 -6.54 -4.29
C GLY A 99 -14.40 -7.05 -4.24
N LEU A 100 -13.87 -7.34 -3.05
CA LEU A 100 -12.55 -7.97 -2.93
C LEU A 100 -12.58 -9.38 -3.53
N PRO A 101 -11.57 -9.76 -4.34
CA PRO A 101 -11.49 -11.09 -4.92
C PRO A 101 -11.49 -12.13 -3.81
N ARG A 102 -12.46 -13.04 -3.81
CA ARG A 102 -12.54 -14.05 -2.76
C ARG A 102 -11.41 -15.05 -2.91
N ARG A 103 -11.09 -15.80 -1.84
CA ARG A 103 -10.10 -16.88 -1.91
C ARG A 103 -10.39 -17.88 -3.04
N GLU A 104 -11.67 -18.05 -3.38
CA GLU A 104 -12.13 -18.87 -4.49
C GLU A 104 -11.69 -18.35 -5.89
N ASP A 105 -11.54 -17.04 -6.08
CA ASP A 105 -11.14 -16.43 -7.37
C ASP A 105 -9.64 -16.61 -7.69
N PHE A 106 -8.79 -16.73 -6.66
CA PHE A 106 -7.35 -16.94 -6.86
C PHE A 106 -7.01 -18.32 -7.46
N LEU A 107 -7.97 -19.26 -7.49
CA LEU A 107 -7.79 -20.53 -8.19
C LEU A 107 -7.95 -20.39 -9.72
N LEU A 108 -8.63 -19.33 -10.18
CA LEU A 108 -8.98 -19.14 -11.59
C LEU A 108 -8.01 -18.21 -12.33
N ASP A 109 -7.28 -17.35 -11.62
CA ASP A 109 -6.41 -16.33 -12.23
C ASP A 109 -4.98 -16.39 -11.69
N ARG A 110 -4.20 -17.38 -12.15
CA ARG A 110 -2.75 -17.19 -12.29
C ARG A 110 -2.54 -16.21 -13.45
N ALA A 111 -2.87 -14.93 -13.26
CA ALA A 111 -2.40 -13.91 -14.20
C ALA A 111 -0.86 -13.96 -14.17
N PRO A 112 -0.18 -14.06 -15.33
CA PRO A 112 1.26 -13.86 -15.37
C PRO A 112 1.51 -12.43 -14.88
N THR A 113 2.18 -12.28 -13.75
CA THR A 113 2.72 -10.98 -13.36
C THR A 113 3.88 -10.66 -14.29
N GLU A 114 3.57 -10.15 -15.46
CA GLU A 114 4.49 -9.39 -16.30
C GLU A 114 4.75 -8.05 -15.59
N ALA A 115 5.62 -8.10 -14.58
CA ALA A 115 6.29 -6.94 -14.02
C ALA A 115 7.78 -7.27 -13.81
N GLU A 116 8.35 -7.96 -14.80
CA GLU A 116 9.76 -7.83 -15.12
C GLU A 116 9.87 -6.59 -16.01
N ASP A 117 10.12 -5.40 -15.43
CA ASP A 117 10.92 -4.41 -16.16
C ASP A 117 11.44 -3.29 -15.23
N ASP A 118 12.73 -2.99 -15.48
CA ASP A 118 13.51 -1.84 -15.03
C ASP A 118 13.96 -1.74 -13.55
N ALA A 119 14.85 -2.65 -13.14
CA ALA A 119 15.84 -2.36 -12.11
C ALA A 119 17.13 -3.17 -12.30
N SER A 120 17.80 -3.00 -13.45
CA SER A 120 19.21 -3.36 -13.57
C SER A 120 19.94 -2.40 -14.50
N ALA A 121 20.13 -1.17 -14.03
CA ALA A 121 21.18 -0.28 -14.48
C ALA A 121 22.07 0.09 -13.27
N VAL A 122 23.39 0.09 -13.48
CA VAL A 122 24.54 0.26 -12.54
C VAL A 122 25.10 -1.08 -12.04
N GLY A 123 26.35 -1.46 -12.28
CA GLY A 123 27.49 -0.81 -12.93
C GLY A 123 28.73 -1.67 -12.66
N GLY A 124 29.66 -1.76 -13.62
CA GLY A 124 30.87 -2.56 -13.43
C GLY A 124 31.61 -2.85 -14.73
N THR A 125 31.92 -1.82 -15.52
CA THR A 125 33.16 -1.84 -16.30
C THR A 125 34.33 -1.75 -15.33
N GLU A 126 35.48 -2.31 -15.71
CA GLU A 126 36.83 -2.18 -15.08
C GLU A 126 37.33 -3.43 -14.32
N GLN A 127 37.98 -4.34 -15.06
CA GLN A 127 39.29 -4.85 -14.65
C GLN A 127 40.08 -5.39 -15.86
N THR A 128 40.82 -4.47 -16.46
CA THR A 128 42.24 -4.53 -16.86
C THR A 128 42.95 -5.89 -16.80
N GLY A 129 43.57 -6.27 -17.92
CA GLY A 129 44.59 -7.33 -18.00
C GLY A 129 46.01 -6.84 -17.73
#